data_AF-A0A0J8G4Y3-F1
#
_entry.id   AF-A0A0J8G4Y3-F1
#
_cell.length_a   1.000
_cell.length_b   1.000
_cell.length_c   1.000
_cell.angle_alpha   90.00
_cell.angle_beta   90.00
_cell.angle_gamma   90.00
#
_symmetry.space_group_name_H-M   'P 1'
#
loop_
_entity.id
_entity.type
_entity.pdbx_description
1 polymer ?
#
loop_
_entity_poly.entity_id
_entity_poly.type
_entity_poly.pdbx_seq_one_letter_code
_entity_poly.pdbx_strand_id
1 'polypeptide(L)'
;MNLILSSKEYNPLIIAEKIINSTSIPMLGCEHAWIAAGALLASIRNNGRIKVTDDQIMEALNRTRKQAIGAYCGLTGICGIAPGIGASFSVILGAACPKNEETATTMKVVSKVIECIANETGPCCCKNFIYATLKTSCKLSKEYLDINIPYKYRIICKDYDRHPHGCRKEKCRHFPI
;
A
#
# COMPACT_ATOMS: atom_id res chain seq x y z
N MET A 1 13.92 4.12 1.69
CA MET A 1 14.40 2.73 1.90
C MET A 1 14.73 2.46 3.37
N ASN A 2 15.67 3.20 3.97
CA ASN A 2 16.13 2.93 5.35
C ASN A 2 14.99 2.87 6.38
N LEU A 3 14.03 3.80 6.32
CA LEU A 3 12.88 3.83 7.24
C LEU A 3 11.98 2.58 7.15
N ILE A 4 11.93 1.89 6.00
CA ILE A 4 11.17 0.65 5.83
C ILE A 4 11.95 -0.50 6.47
N LEU A 5 13.22 -0.64 6.10
CA LEU A 5 14.06 -1.76 6.53
C LEU A 5 14.37 -1.72 8.03
N SER A 6 14.50 -0.53 8.64
CA SER A 6 14.78 -0.39 10.07
C SER A 6 13.52 -0.37 10.96
N SER A 7 12.32 -0.26 10.37
CA SER A 7 11.07 -0.17 11.15
C SER A 7 10.86 -1.41 12.02
N LYS A 8 10.50 -1.18 13.29
CA LYS A 8 10.06 -2.20 14.27
C LYS A 8 8.56 -2.12 14.59
N GLU A 9 7.84 -1.29 13.86
CA GLU A 9 6.40 -1.11 14.03
C GLU A 9 5.62 -2.28 13.42
N TYR A 10 4.51 -2.65 14.03
CA TYR A 10 3.67 -3.77 13.61
C TYR A 10 2.49 -3.30 12.76
N ASN A 11 2.04 -2.06 12.92
CA ASN A 11 0.92 -1.51 12.15
C ASN A 11 1.41 -0.78 10.89
N PRO A 12 1.06 -1.25 9.67
CA PRO A 12 1.57 -0.66 8.44
C PRO A 12 1.06 0.77 8.21
N LEU A 13 -0.09 1.16 8.78
CA LEU A 13 -0.58 2.53 8.71
C LEU A 13 0.36 3.50 9.42
N ILE A 14 0.88 3.10 10.58
CA ILE A 14 1.82 3.91 11.37
C ILE A 14 3.16 4.01 10.63
N ILE A 15 3.64 2.91 10.02
CA ILE A 15 4.85 2.92 9.20
C ILE A 15 4.69 3.89 8.03
N ALA A 16 3.60 3.77 7.28
CA ALA A 16 3.34 4.62 6.12
C ALA A 16 3.23 6.09 6.51
N GLU A 17 2.45 6.42 7.56
CA GLU A 17 2.29 7.81 8.02
C GLU A 17 3.62 8.40 8.50
N LYS A 18 4.44 7.65 9.24
CA LYS A 18 5.79 8.07 9.65
C LYS A 18 6.66 8.39 8.44
N ILE A 19 6.66 7.55 7.40
CA ILE A 19 7.45 7.79 6.19
C ILE A 19 6.94 9.03 5.46
N ILE A 20 5.62 9.11 5.20
CA ILE A 20 5.00 10.26 4.50
C ILE A 20 5.33 11.58 5.20
N ASN A 21 5.29 11.61 6.53
CA ASN A 21 5.56 12.82 7.31
C ASN A 21 7.04 13.15 7.46
N SER A 22 7.95 12.19 7.24
CA SER A 22 9.41 12.38 7.41
C SER A 22 10.17 12.58 6.11
N THR A 23 9.53 12.33 4.96
CA THR A 23 10.13 12.48 3.64
C THR A 23 9.43 13.56 2.82
N SER A 24 10.20 14.38 2.13
CA SER A 24 9.68 15.32 1.14
C SER A 24 9.27 14.58 -0.14
N ILE A 25 8.00 14.15 -0.20
CA ILE A 25 7.38 13.54 -1.38
C ILE A 25 6.30 14.47 -1.96
N PRO A 26 6.01 14.40 -3.27
CA PRO A 26 4.90 15.13 -3.88
C PRO A 26 3.56 14.82 -3.21
N MET A 27 2.60 15.74 -3.27
CA MET A 27 1.24 15.49 -2.75
C MET A 27 0.54 14.33 -3.46
N LEU A 28 0.76 14.22 -4.78
CA LEU A 28 0.29 13.16 -5.65
C LEU A 28 1.52 12.60 -6.38
N GLY A 29 1.76 11.30 -6.29
CA GLY A 29 2.96 10.69 -6.86
C GLY A 29 3.05 9.18 -6.58
N CYS A 30 3.84 8.48 -7.38
CA CYS A 30 3.99 7.02 -7.30
C CYS A 30 4.92 6.56 -6.17
N GLU A 31 5.63 7.48 -5.52
CA GLU A 31 6.37 7.25 -4.27
C GLU A 31 5.44 6.65 -3.20
N HIS A 32 4.17 7.05 -3.21
CA HIS A 32 3.12 6.51 -2.34
C HIS A 32 2.91 5.00 -2.51
N ALA A 33 3.08 4.47 -3.72
CA ALA A 33 2.99 3.03 -3.97
C ALA A 33 4.14 2.26 -3.28
N TRP A 34 5.34 2.84 -3.28
CA TRP A 34 6.51 2.25 -2.63
C TRP A 34 6.34 2.25 -1.12
N ILE A 35 5.79 3.33 -0.58
CA ILE A 35 5.47 3.44 0.84
C ILE A 35 4.44 2.38 1.23
N ALA A 36 3.37 2.19 0.45
CA ALA A 36 2.37 1.16 0.73
C ALA A 36 2.96 -0.26 0.73
N ALA A 37 3.71 -0.61 -0.32
CA ALA A 37 4.34 -1.93 -0.43
C ALA A 37 5.35 -2.18 0.71
N GLY A 38 6.24 -1.22 0.94
CA GLY A 38 7.25 -1.31 2.00
C GLY A 38 6.66 -1.36 3.40
N ALA A 39 5.66 -0.53 3.69
CA ALA A 39 4.99 -0.53 4.99
C ALA A 39 4.29 -1.85 5.29
N LEU A 40 3.61 -2.46 4.29
CA LEU A 40 2.99 -3.76 4.45
C LEU A 40 4.03 -4.85 4.72
N LEU A 41 5.09 -4.93 3.91
CA LEU A 41 6.10 -5.98 4.07
C LEU A 41 6.90 -5.84 5.37
N ALA A 42 7.24 -4.61 5.77
CA ALA A 42 7.90 -4.36 7.05
C ALA A 42 7.01 -4.81 8.23
N SER A 43 5.71 -4.50 8.17
CA SER A 43 4.73 -4.94 9.16
C SER A 43 4.62 -6.48 9.22
N ILE A 44 4.53 -7.15 8.07
CA ILE A 44 4.48 -8.62 7.98
C ILE A 44 5.76 -9.24 8.56
N ARG A 45 6.93 -8.72 8.17
CA ARG A 45 8.22 -9.15 8.71
C ARG A 45 8.26 -9.04 10.23
N ASN A 46 7.81 -7.90 10.77
CA ASN A 46 7.84 -7.63 12.20
C ASN A 46 6.83 -8.49 12.98
N ASN A 47 5.74 -8.93 12.34
CA ASN A 47 4.79 -9.88 12.94
C ASN A 47 5.43 -11.25 13.23
N GLY A 48 6.44 -11.66 12.47
CA GLY A 48 7.25 -12.86 12.74
C GLY A 48 6.59 -14.20 12.38
N ARG A 49 5.32 -14.23 11.97
CA ARG A 49 4.62 -15.45 11.51
C ARG A 49 5.16 -16.01 10.19
N ILE A 50 5.55 -15.13 9.27
CA ILE A 50 6.17 -15.48 8.00
C ILE A 50 7.52 -14.77 7.92
N LYS A 51 8.56 -15.49 7.51
CA LYS A 51 9.88 -14.91 7.26
C LYS A 51 9.82 -14.08 5.98
N VAL A 52 10.09 -12.78 6.12
CA VAL A 52 10.26 -11.84 5.00
C VAL A 52 11.66 -11.26 5.09
N THR A 53 12.48 -11.50 4.06
CA THR A 53 13.86 -10.99 4.01
C THR A 53 13.94 -9.57 3.46
N ASP A 54 15.05 -8.89 3.71
CA ASP A 54 15.31 -7.58 3.12
C ASP A 54 15.36 -7.67 1.58
N ASP A 55 15.88 -8.76 1.01
CA ASP A 55 15.87 -9.01 -0.43
C ASP A 55 14.45 -9.13 -0.99
N GLN A 56 13.52 -9.78 -0.28
CA GLN A 56 12.12 -9.84 -0.70
C GLN A 56 11.45 -8.47 -0.66
N ILE A 57 11.76 -7.64 0.35
CA ILE A 57 11.29 -6.25 0.41
C ILE A 57 11.81 -5.46 -0.78
N MET A 58 13.11 -5.57 -1.06
CA MET A 58 13.76 -4.87 -2.16
C MET A 58 13.22 -5.31 -3.52
N GLU A 59 12.99 -6.60 -3.72
CA GLU A 59 12.41 -7.15 -4.94
C GLU A 59 10.97 -6.67 -5.15
N ALA A 60 10.14 -6.64 -4.10
CA ALA A 60 8.80 -6.10 -4.21
C ALA A 60 8.80 -4.61 -4.56
N LEU A 61 9.68 -3.82 -3.96
CA LEU A 61 9.83 -2.39 -4.30
C LEU A 61 10.33 -2.19 -5.73
N ASN A 62 11.25 -3.04 -6.21
CA ASN A 62 11.72 -3.02 -7.60
C ASN A 62 10.61 -3.34 -8.60
N ARG A 63 9.80 -4.37 -8.34
CA ARG A 63 8.60 -4.69 -9.14
C ARG A 63 7.61 -3.54 -9.14
N THR A 64 7.37 -2.95 -7.97
CA THR A 64 6.49 -1.78 -7.82
C THR A 64 6.98 -0.62 -8.68
N ARG A 65 8.28 -0.31 -8.65
CA ARG A 65 8.88 0.76 -9.45
C ARG A 65 8.68 0.59 -10.95
N LYS A 66 8.69 -0.66 -11.46
CA LYS A 66 8.48 -0.95 -12.88
C LYS A 66 7.04 -0.73 -13.37
N GLN A 67 6.06 -0.72 -12.46
CA GLN A 67 4.63 -0.66 -12.82
C GLN A 67 3.87 0.53 -12.22
N ALA A 68 4.39 1.15 -11.16
CA ALA A 68 3.83 2.36 -10.57
C ALA A 68 4.29 3.59 -11.37
N ILE A 69 3.61 3.82 -12.50
CA ILE A 69 3.86 4.96 -13.39
C ILE A 69 2.81 6.06 -13.13
N GLY A 70 3.27 7.31 -13.06
CA GLY A 70 2.43 8.46 -12.73
C GLY A 70 1.23 8.62 -13.66
N ALA A 71 0.09 9.08 -13.14
CA ALA A 71 -1.18 9.31 -13.86
C ALA A 71 -1.92 8.06 -14.39
N TYR A 72 -1.35 6.84 -14.34
CA TYR A 72 -2.01 5.65 -14.89
C TYR A 72 -3.29 5.23 -14.15
N CYS A 73 -3.51 5.70 -12.92
CA CYS A 73 -4.81 5.55 -12.26
C CYS A 73 -5.95 6.22 -13.05
N GLY A 74 -5.69 7.38 -13.69
CA GLY A 74 -6.67 8.08 -14.51
C GLY A 74 -6.63 7.68 -15.98
N LEU A 75 -5.46 7.25 -16.49
CA LEU A 75 -5.30 6.91 -17.90
C LEU A 75 -5.75 5.48 -18.23
N THR A 76 -5.50 4.52 -17.35
CA THR A 76 -5.80 3.10 -17.59
C THR A 76 -6.53 2.43 -16.43
N GLY A 77 -6.89 3.19 -15.39
CA GLY A 77 -7.58 2.67 -14.20
C GLY A 77 -6.67 1.93 -13.21
N ILE A 78 -5.37 1.83 -13.47
CA ILE A 78 -4.44 1.07 -12.62
C ILE A 78 -3.58 2.04 -11.81
N CYS A 79 -3.97 2.26 -10.56
CA CYS A 79 -3.15 3.00 -9.61
C CYS A 79 -1.90 2.21 -9.23
N GLY A 80 -0.74 2.86 -9.14
CA GLY A 80 0.53 2.23 -8.78
C GLY A 80 0.54 1.50 -7.43
N ILE A 81 -0.39 1.80 -6.52
CA ILE A 81 -0.54 1.04 -5.26
C ILE A 81 -0.98 -0.40 -5.54
N ALA A 82 -1.80 -0.64 -6.57
CA ALA A 82 -2.28 -1.97 -6.93
C ALA A 82 -1.13 -2.94 -7.26
N PRO A 83 -0.20 -2.63 -8.20
CA PRO A 83 0.97 -3.48 -8.41
C PRO A 83 1.93 -3.49 -7.21
N GLY A 84 1.93 -2.46 -6.36
CA GLY A 84 2.74 -2.47 -5.12
C GLY A 84 2.27 -3.51 -4.09
N ILE A 85 0.97 -3.58 -3.83
CA ILE A 85 0.40 -4.62 -2.97
C ILE A 85 0.51 -5.99 -3.65
N GLY A 86 0.25 -6.06 -4.95
CA GLY A 86 0.44 -7.30 -5.73
C GLY A 86 1.85 -7.84 -5.64
N ALA A 87 2.87 -6.99 -5.81
CA ALA A 87 4.27 -7.37 -5.65
C ALA A 87 4.56 -7.88 -4.22
N SER A 88 3.97 -7.26 -3.20
CA SER A 88 4.14 -7.67 -1.80
C SER A 88 3.61 -9.08 -1.54
N PHE A 89 2.40 -9.40 -2.01
CA PHE A 89 1.85 -10.76 -1.89
C PHE A 89 2.61 -11.75 -2.78
N SER A 90 2.98 -11.35 -4.00
CA SER A 90 3.72 -12.20 -4.94
C SER A 90 5.06 -12.69 -4.38
N VAL A 91 5.85 -11.81 -3.74
CA VAL A 91 7.14 -12.22 -3.15
C VAL A 91 6.98 -13.13 -1.93
N ILE A 92 5.88 -13.01 -1.19
CA ILE A 92 5.57 -13.87 -0.04
C ILE A 92 5.10 -15.25 -0.52
N LEU A 93 4.15 -15.27 -1.46
CA LEU A 93 3.55 -16.49 -1.99
C LEU A 93 4.50 -17.24 -2.95
N GLY A 94 5.53 -16.58 -3.48
CA GLY A 94 6.36 -17.17 -4.54
C GLY A 94 5.62 -17.27 -5.89
N ALA A 95 4.70 -16.33 -6.15
CA ALA A 95 3.92 -16.31 -7.38
C ALA A 95 4.81 -16.02 -8.60
N ALA A 96 4.58 -16.77 -9.68
CA ALA A 96 5.31 -16.65 -10.95
C ALA A 96 4.45 -17.19 -12.11
N CYS A 97 4.78 -16.84 -13.35
CA CYS A 97 4.03 -17.27 -14.54
C CYS A 97 3.65 -18.78 -14.57
N PRO A 98 4.54 -19.74 -14.23
CA PRO A 98 4.18 -21.16 -14.25
C PRO A 98 3.37 -21.61 -13.02
N LYS A 99 3.13 -20.74 -12.04
CA LYS A 99 2.44 -21.06 -10.79
C LYS A 99 0.94 -20.85 -10.92
N ASN A 100 0.16 -21.75 -10.33
CA ASN A 100 -1.29 -21.74 -10.39
C ASN A 100 -1.88 -20.91 -9.23
N GLU A 101 -2.01 -21.52 -8.05
CA GLU A 101 -2.72 -20.93 -6.91
C GLU A 101 -2.05 -19.66 -6.39
N GLU A 102 -0.72 -19.60 -6.37
CA GLU A 102 0.04 -18.45 -5.89
C GLU A 102 -0.22 -17.22 -6.78
N THR A 103 -0.24 -17.42 -8.09
CA THR A 103 -0.53 -16.37 -9.09
C THR A 103 -1.99 -15.96 -9.05
N ALA A 104 -2.91 -16.93 -9.03
CA ALA A 104 -4.34 -16.66 -8.94
C ALA A 104 -4.69 -15.88 -7.65
N THR A 105 -4.09 -16.25 -6.52
CA THR A 105 -4.26 -15.56 -5.23
C THR A 105 -3.75 -14.13 -5.30
N THR A 106 -2.55 -13.93 -5.86
CA THR A 106 -2.00 -12.57 -6.07
C THR A 106 -2.93 -11.70 -6.91
N MET A 107 -3.47 -12.24 -8.01
CA MET A 107 -4.41 -11.52 -8.87
C MET A 107 -5.74 -11.19 -8.15
N LYS A 108 -6.28 -12.13 -7.35
CA LYS A 108 -7.47 -11.88 -6.52
C LYS A 108 -7.24 -10.77 -5.49
N VAL A 109 -6.06 -10.76 -4.85
CA VAL A 109 -5.65 -9.67 -3.95
C VAL A 109 -5.65 -8.33 -4.69
N VAL A 110 -5.01 -8.26 -5.86
CA VAL A 110 -4.93 -7.03 -6.66
C VAL A 110 -6.32 -6.55 -7.07
N SER A 111 -7.23 -7.46 -7.47
CA SER A 111 -8.62 -7.13 -7.81
C SER A 111 -9.34 -6.42 -6.65
N LYS A 112 -9.26 -6.97 -5.44
CA LYS A 112 -9.85 -6.36 -4.22
C LYS A 112 -9.18 -5.01 -3.85
N VAL A 113 -7.89 -4.86 -4.13
CA VAL A 113 -7.17 -3.59 -3.92
C VAL A 113 -7.64 -2.52 -4.91
N ILE A 114 -7.82 -2.87 -6.19
CA ILE A 114 -8.35 -1.95 -7.20
C ILE A 114 -9.76 -1.50 -6.84
N GLU A 115 -10.63 -2.42 -6.43
CA GLU A 115 -11.98 -2.10 -5.95
C GLU A 115 -11.95 -1.14 -4.75
N CYS A 116 -11.06 -1.38 -3.77
CA CYS A 116 -10.85 -0.48 -2.64
C CYS A 116 -10.47 0.94 -3.09
N ILE A 117 -9.54 1.06 -4.05
CA ILE A 117 -9.10 2.36 -4.58
C ILE A 117 -10.22 3.06 -5.35
N ALA A 118 -10.98 2.32 -6.17
CA ALA A 118 -12.10 2.87 -6.94
C ALA A 118 -13.15 3.51 -6.03
N ASN A 119 -13.49 2.86 -4.91
CA ASN A 119 -14.42 3.37 -3.91
C ASN A 119 -13.93 4.62 -3.15
N GLU A 120 -12.64 4.94 -3.26
CA GLU A 120 -12.01 6.08 -2.61
C GLU A 120 -11.72 7.24 -3.57
N THR A 121 -12.15 7.13 -4.83
CA THR A 121 -11.90 8.13 -5.87
C THR A 121 -12.90 9.30 -5.80
N GLY A 122 -12.50 10.46 -6.35
CA GLY A 122 -13.36 11.63 -6.59
C GLY A 122 -13.30 12.74 -5.53
N PRO A 123 -12.29 13.63 -5.56
CA PRO A 123 -11.04 13.61 -6.33
C PRO A 123 -9.97 12.64 -5.79
N CYS A 124 -9.00 12.25 -6.62
CA CYS A 124 -7.95 11.27 -6.26
C CYS A 124 -7.01 11.78 -5.16
N CYS A 125 -6.73 10.93 -4.17
CA CYS A 125 -5.78 11.22 -3.11
C CYS A 125 -4.88 10.00 -2.84
N CYS A 126 -3.59 10.11 -3.21
CA CYS A 126 -2.62 9.02 -3.02
C CYS A 126 -2.49 8.60 -1.55
N LYS A 127 -2.55 9.55 -0.60
CA LYS A 127 -2.51 9.25 0.84
C LYS A 127 -3.73 8.47 1.31
N ASN A 128 -4.93 8.90 0.91
CA ASN A 128 -6.15 8.16 1.24
C ASN A 128 -6.11 6.74 0.65
N PHE A 129 -5.63 6.60 -0.59
CA PHE A 129 -5.45 5.29 -1.21
C PHE A 129 -4.48 4.40 -0.42
N ILE A 130 -3.33 4.91 0.04
CA ILE A 130 -2.43 4.14 0.92
C ILE A 130 -3.20 3.63 2.14
N TYR A 131 -3.88 4.52 2.88
CA TYR A 131 -4.49 4.14 4.15
C TYR A 131 -5.66 3.17 3.99
N ALA A 132 -6.48 3.37 2.97
CA ALA A 132 -7.58 2.46 2.64
C ALA A 132 -7.03 1.09 2.19
N THR A 133 -6.06 1.08 1.28
CA THR A 133 -5.48 -0.16 0.76
C THR A 133 -4.69 -0.92 1.80
N LEU A 134 -3.92 -0.27 2.67
CA LEU A 134 -3.22 -0.97 3.77
C LEU A 134 -4.19 -1.66 4.73
N LYS A 135 -5.33 -1.02 5.06
CA LYS A 135 -6.39 -1.67 5.85
C LYS A 135 -6.97 -2.88 5.13
N THR A 136 -7.24 -2.76 3.83
CA THR A 136 -7.69 -3.88 3.00
C THR A 136 -6.65 -4.98 2.95
N SER A 137 -5.38 -4.67 2.68
CA SER A 137 -4.27 -5.61 2.65
C SER A 137 -4.08 -6.36 3.96
N CYS A 138 -4.28 -5.73 5.12
CA CYS A 138 -4.22 -6.43 6.40
C CYS A 138 -5.32 -7.50 6.53
N LYS A 139 -6.53 -7.23 6.01
CA LYS A 139 -7.61 -8.23 5.95
C LYS A 139 -7.26 -9.36 4.98
N LEU A 140 -6.69 -9.02 3.83
CA LEU A 140 -6.25 -10.00 2.82
C LEU A 140 -5.07 -10.85 3.31
N SER A 141 -4.19 -10.30 4.15
CA SER A 141 -3.13 -11.07 4.80
C SER A 141 -3.71 -12.09 5.78
N LYS A 142 -4.82 -11.79 6.45
CA LYS A 142 -5.52 -12.79 7.25
C LYS A 142 -6.17 -13.86 6.36
N GLU A 143 -6.84 -13.44 5.28
CA GLU A 143 -7.55 -14.36 4.38
C GLU A 143 -6.60 -15.33 3.64
N TYR A 144 -5.49 -14.83 3.10
CA TYR A 144 -4.63 -15.59 2.19
C TYR A 144 -3.30 -16.05 2.79
N LEU A 145 -2.85 -15.43 3.89
CA LEU A 145 -1.57 -15.77 4.53
C LEU A 145 -1.74 -16.26 5.98
N ASP A 146 -2.97 -16.30 6.50
CA ASP A 146 -3.30 -16.56 7.90
C ASP A 146 -2.56 -15.66 8.91
N ILE A 147 -2.21 -14.43 8.50
CA ILE A 147 -1.54 -13.45 9.37
C ILE A 147 -2.53 -12.41 9.89
N ASN A 148 -2.57 -12.25 11.22
CA ASN A 148 -3.26 -11.12 11.85
C ASN A 148 -2.32 -9.92 12.00
N ILE A 149 -2.52 -8.90 11.17
CA ILE A 149 -1.78 -7.64 11.22
C ILE A 149 -2.63 -6.57 11.92
N PRO A 150 -2.11 -5.80 12.89
CA PRO A 150 -2.85 -4.69 13.48
C PRO A 150 -3.00 -3.54 12.47
N TYR A 151 -4.23 -3.05 12.28
CA TYR A 151 -4.52 -1.91 11.41
C TYR A 151 -5.49 -0.90 12.04
N LYS A 152 -5.71 -0.99 13.35
CA LYS A 152 -6.47 0.02 14.10
C LYS A 152 -5.54 1.19 14.40
N TYR A 153 -5.73 2.29 13.67
CA TYR A 153 -4.99 3.54 13.86
C TYR A 153 -5.81 4.72 13.31
N ARG A 154 -5.91 5.80 14.08
CA ARG A 154 -6.62 7.02 13.68
C ARG A 154 -5.64 7.96 13.00
N ILE A 155 -5.88 8.23 11.72
CA ILE A 155 -5.10 9.15 10.90
C ILE A 155 -5.89 10.43 10.73
N ILE A 156 -5.26 11.56 11.01
CA ILE A 156 -5.80 12.90 10.80
C ILE A 156 -4.93 13.59 9.74
N CYS A 157 -5.55 13.91 8.59
CA CYS A 157 -4.88 14.52 7.46
C CYS A 157 -4.54 15.98 7.76
N LYS A 158 -3.29 16.37 7.51
CA LYS A 158 -2.81 17.75 7.66
C LYS A 158 -2.60 18.46 6.33
N ASP A 159 -2.90 17.79 5.21
CA ASP A 159 -2.54 18.24 3.86
C ASP A 159 -3.76 18.46 2.97
N TYR A 160 -4.95 18.59 3.56
CA TYR A 160 -6.20 18.74 2.81
C TYR A 160 -6.19 20.00 1.92
N ASP A 161 -5.50 21.07 2.34
CA ASP A 161 -5.35 22.32 1.59
C ASP A 161 -4.26 22.27 0.51
N ARG A 162 -3.44 21.21 0.45
CA ARG A 162 -2.32 21.09 -0.51
C ARG A 162 -2.69 20.38 -1.81
N HIS A 163 -3.96 20.02 -1.99
CA HIS A 163 -4.43 19.24 -3.13
C HIS A 163 -4.48 20.08 -4.43
N PRO A 164 -3.76 19.69 -5.51
CA PRO A 164 -3.73 20.49 -6.74
C PRO A 164 -5.02 20.44 -7.57
N HIS A 165 -5.86 19.42 -7.37
CA HIS A 165 -7.08 19.18 -8.17
C HIS A 165 -8.32 18.97 -7.28
N GLY A 166 -8.29 19.52 -6.05
CA GLY A 166 -9.37 19.42 -5.08
C GLY A 166 -9.21 18.28 -4.07
N CYS A 167 -9.91 18.42 -2.94
CA CYS A 167 -9.93 17.47 -1.82
C CYS A 167 -11.36 16.96 -1.59
N ARG A 168 -11.49 15.71 -1.12
CA ARG A 168 -12.77 15.10 -0.73
C ARG A 168 -13.38 15.68 0.55
N LYS A 169 -12.59 16.45 1.32
CA LYS A 169 -12.99 17.07 2.60
C LYS A 169 -13.76 16.10 3.49
N GLU A 170 -14.96 16.42 3.92
CA GLU A 170 -15.80 15.65 4.85
C GLU A 170 -16.15 14.25 4.34
N LYS A 171 -16.05 13.99 3.02
CA LYS A 171 -16.20 12.64 2.45
C LYS A 171 -14.97 11.75 2.68
N CYS A 172 -13.84 12.31 3.09
CA CYS A 172 -12.61 11.59 3.44
C CYS A 172 -12.60 11.27 4.94
N ARG A 173 -12.41 10.00 5.29
CA ARG A 173 -12.35 9.53 6.69
C ARG A 173 -11.19 10.12 7.51
N HIS A 174 -10.26 10.79 6.83
CA HIS A 174 -9.07 11.38 7.42
C HIS A 174 -9.16 12.90 7.53
N PHE A 175 -10.24 13.52 7.06
CA PHE A 175 -10.40 14.96 7.17
C PHE A 175 -10.51 15.38 8.65
N PRO A 176 -9.80 16.45 9.08
CA PRO A 176 -9.95 16.98 10.42
C PRO A 176 -11.36 17.58 10.56
N ILE A 177 -12.16 17.00 11.45
CA ILE A 177 -13.45 17.53 11.90
C ILE A 177 -13.26 18.06 13.31
#